data_AF-A0A1Y6EFG5-F1
#
_entry.id   AF-A0A1Y6EFG5-F1
#
_cell.length_a   1.000
_cell.length_b   1.000
_cell.length_c   1.000
_cell.angle_alpha   90.00
_cell.angle_beta   90.00
_cell.angle_gamma   90.00
#
_symmetry.space_group_name_H-M   'P 1'
#
loop_
_entity.id
_entity.type
_entity.pdbx_description
1 polymer ?
#
loop_
_entity_poly.entity_id
_entity_poly.type
_entity_poly.pdbx_seq_one_letter_code
_entity_poly.pdbx_strand_id
1 'polypeptide(L)' 'MLLRILLFVGLAVLVYLGVRRIWNDWSGKFNADAEEAKRLARERDKLERQRPDVIDLKRGDDGTYRPKDRDDADKRH' A
#
# COMPACT_ATOMS: atom_id res chain seq x y z
N MET A 1 20.64 47.49 -7.33
CA MET A 1 19.71 46.42 -7.78
C MET A 1 20.15 45.03 -7.31
N LEU A 2 21.42 44.66 -7.50
CA LEU A 2 21.97 43.34 -7.11
C LEU A 2 21.76 42.96 -5.62
N LEU A 3 21.99 43.88 -4.69
CA LEU A 3 21.83 43.64 -3.24
C LEU A 3 20.37 43.26 -2.87
N ARG A 4 19.39 43.94 -3.49
CA ARG A 4 17.97 43.65 -3.26
C ARG A 4 17.63 42.24 -3.75
N ILE A 5 18.16 41.84 -4.91
CA ILE A 5 17.98 40.51 -5.48
C ILE A 5 18.59 39.44 -4.56
N LEU A 6 19.80 39.65 -4.05
CA LEU A 6 20.44 38.72 -3.11
C LEU A 6 19.63 38.54 -1.82
N LEU A 7 19.03 39.62 -1.30
CA LEU A 7 18.14 39.52 -0.12
C LEU A 7 16.89 38.70 -0.40
N PHE A 8 16.23 38.91 -1.54
CA PHE A 8 15.05 38.12 -1.91
C PHE A 8 15.39 36.66 -2.17
N VAL A 9 16.53 36.38 -2.82
CA VAL A 9 17.00 35.00 -3.05
C VAL A 9 17.32 34.32 -1.72
N GLY A 10 18.03 34.99 -0.81
CA GLY A 10 18.33 34.46 0.53
C GLY A 10 17.06 34.16 1.33
N LEU A 11 16.07 35.06 1.28
CA LEU A 11 14.77 34.84 1.93
C LEU A 11 14.01 33.67 1.29
N ALA A 12 13.98 33.58 -0.03
CA ALA A 12 13.31 32.50 -0.75
C ALA A 12 13.95 31.13 -0.43
N VAL A 13 15.27 31.06 -0.31
CA VAL A 13 15.98 29.84 0.09
C VAL A 13 15.62 29.44 1.53
N LEU A 14 15.58 30.40 2.45
CA LEU A 14 15.16 30.14 3.84
C LEU A 14 13.73 29.58 3.92
N VAL A 15 12.79 30.19 3.21
CA VAL A 15 11.40 29.70 3.15
C VAL A 15 11.33 28.33 2.48
N TYR A 16 12.05 28.13 1.37
CA TYR A 16 12.09 26.85 0.66
C TYR A 16 12.62 25.71 1.54
N LEU A 17 13.71 25.95 2.28
CA LEU A 17 14.26 24.96 3.20
C LEU A 17 13.29 24.64 4.35
N GLY A 18 12.60 25.64 4.88
CA GLY A 18 11.56 25.45 5.90
C GLY A 18 10.39 24.60 5.41
N VAL A 19 9.84 24.95 4.24
CA VAL A 19 8.74 24.21 3.62
C VAL A 19 9.18 22.80 3.23
N ARG A 20 10.36 22.64 2.64
CA ARG A 20 10.91 21.32 2.25
C ARG A 20 11.10 20.39 3.44
N ARG A 21 11.56 20.91 4.59
CA ARG A 21 11.71 20.13 5.83
C ARG A 21 10.37 19.56 6.28
N ILE A 22 9.34 20.40 6.33
CA ILE A 22 7.98 20.02 6.73
C ILE A 22 7.41 19.01 5.72
N TRP A 23 7.60 19.25 4.43
CA TRP A 23 7.02 18.40 3.39
C TRP A 23 7.61 16.99 3.40
N ASN A 24 8.93 16.86 3.61
CA ASN A 24 9.58 15.55 3.78
C ASN A 24 9.03 14.80 4.99
N ASP A 25 8.82 15.49 6.11
CA ASP A 25 8.29 14.90 7.35
C ASP A 25 6.86 14.39 7.16
N TRP A 26 6.04 15.14 6.41
CA TRP A 26 4.66 14.76 6.11
C TRP A 26 4.60 13.61 5.11
N SER A 27 5.47 13.59 4.09
CA SER A 27 5.54 12.49 3.12
C SER A 27 5.97 11.15 3.75
N GLY A 28 6.80 11.20 4.81
CA GLY A 28 7.21 10.01 5.55
C GLY A 28 6.05 9.34 6.29
N LYS A 29 5.18 10.13 6.93
CA LYS A 29 3.99 9.62 7.63
C LYS A 29 3.00 8.95 6.70
N PHE A 30 2.70 9.54 5.55
CA PHE A 30 1.76 8.93 4.59
C PHE A 30 2.27 7.63 3.98
N ASN A 31 3.58 7.50 3.75
CA ASN A 31 4.15 6.25 3.25
C ASN A 31 4.11 5.14 4.32
N ALA A 32 4.35 5.48 5.60
CA ALA A 32 4.21 4.54 6.70
C ALA A 32 2.75 4.05 6.84
N ASP A 33 1.78 4.98 6.85
CA ASP A 33 0.36 4.64 6.95
C ASP A 33 -0.14 3.81 5.75
N ALA A 34 0.36 4.10 4.54
CA ALA A 34 0.01 3.35 3.34
C ALA A 34 0.61 1.93 3.32
N GLU A 35 1.82 1.74 3.85
CA GLU A 35 2.39 0.40 4.03
C GLU A 35 1.66 -0.40 5.11
N GLU A 36 1.33 0.22 6.24
CA GLU A 36 0.60 -0.42 7.33
C GLU A 36 -0.81 -0.82 6.88
N ALA A 37 -1.54 0.04 6.18
CA ALA A 37 -2.85 -0.29 5.60
C ALA A 37 -2.78 -1.47 4.62
N LYS A 38 -1.73 -1.54 3.79
CA LYS A 38 -1.52 -2.67 2.87
C LYS A 38 -1.15 -3.98 3.57
N ARG A 39 -0.52 -3.91 4.75
CA ARG A 39 -0.21 -5.10 5.57
C ARG A 39 -1.47 -5.61 6.27
N LEU A 40 -2.22 -4.72 6.92
CA LEU A 40 -3.50 -5.01 7.57
C LEU A 40 -4.51 -5.64 6.60
N ALA A 41 -4.64 -5.11 5.39
CA ALA A 41 -5.54 -5.67 4.37
C ALA A 41 -5.13 -7.11 3.98
N ARG A 42 -3.83 -7.37 3.78
CA ARG A 42 -3.32 -8.71 3.44
C ARG A 42 -3.52 -9.73 4.56
N GLU A 43 -3.43 -9.30 5.81
CA GLU A 43 -3.69 -10.17 6.97
C GLU A 43 -5.17 -10.52 7.09
N ARG A 44 -6.08 -9.56 6.86
CA ARG A 44 -7.52 -9.82 6.86
C ARG A 44 -7.94 -10.79 5.76
N ASP A 45 -7.46 -10.59 4.53
CA ASP A 45 -7.72 -11.51 3.42
C ASP A 45 -7.23 -12.94 3.71
N LYS A 46 -6.06 -13.09 4.36
CA LYS A 46 -5.53 -14.41 4.75
C LYS A 46 -6.38 -15.09 5.82
N LEU A 47 -6.93 -14.33 6.76
CA LEU A 47 -7.79 -14.85 7.81
C LEU A 47 -9.16 -15.28 7.25
N GLU A 48 -9.69 -14.54 6.28
CA GLU A 48 -10.96 -14.88 5.63
C GLU A 48 -10.83 -16.14 4.77
N ARG A 49 -9.71 -16.34 4.05
CA ARG A 49 -9.45 -17.58 3.28
C ARG A 49 -9.21 -18.82 4.14
N GLN A 50 -8.88 -18.65 5.41
CA GLN A 50 -8.73 -19.78 6.35
C GLN A 50 -10.06 -20.25 6.94
N ARG A 51 -11.16 -19.51 6.69
CA ARG A 51 -12.48 -19.94 7.16
C ARG A 51 -12.91 -21.19 6.41
N PRO A 52 -13.43 -22.22 7.12
CA PRO A 52 -13.84 -23.48 6.52
C PRO A 52 -14.99 -23.33 5.50
N ASP A 53 -15.72 -22.21 5.54
CA ASP A 53 -16.82 -21.91 4.64
C ASP A 53 -16.37 -21.32 3.29
N VAL A 54 -15.09 -20.94 3.15
CA VAL A 54 -14.54 -20.33 1.94
C VAL A 54 -13.90 -21.41 1.06
N ILE A 55 -14.49 -21.66 -0.10
CA ILE A 55 -14.03 -22.66 -1.06
C ILE A 55 -13.28 -21.96 -2.19
N ASP A 56 -12.03 -22.38 -2.46
CA ASP A 56 -11.27 -21.91 -3.61
C ASP A 56 -11.87 -22.47 -4.91
N LEU A 57 -12.29 -21.58 -5.82
CA LEU A 57 -12.72 -21.97 -7.16
C LEU A 57 -11.52 -22.04 -8.10
N LYS A 58 -11.39 -23.15 -8.84
CA LYS A 58 -10.39 -23.29 -9.90
C LYS A 58 -11.00 -22.81 -11.21
N ARG A 59 -10.29 -21.93 -11.93
CA ARG A 59 -10.69 -21.53 -13.28
C ARG A 59 -10.40 -22.70 -14.24
N GLY A 60 -11.43 -23.15 -14.94
CA GLY A 60 -11.30 -24.15 -16.01
C GLY A 60 -10.78 -23.53 -17.31
N ASP A 61 -10.37 -24.40 -18.24
CA ASP A 61 -9.88 -24.00 -19.57
C ASP A 61 -10.97 -23.34 -20.43
N ASP A 62 -12.23 -23.61 -20.11
CA ASP A 62 -13.43 -22.97 -20.67
C ASP A 62 -13.72 -21.58 -20.06
N GLY A 63 -12.87 -21.11 -19.15
CA GLY A 63 -13.03 -19.84 -18.45
C GLY A 63 -14.05 -19.85 -17.31
N THR A 64 -14.74 -20.96 -17.06
CA THR A 64 -15.73 -21.10 -15.99
C THR A 64 -15.04 -21.49 -14.68
N TYR A 65 -15.42 -20.84 -13.59
CA TYR A 65 -14.92 -21.15 -12.25
C TYR A 65 -15.75 -22.26 -11.61
N ARG A 66 -15.12 -23.36 -11.22
CA ARG A 66 -15.78 -24.50 -10.56
C ARG A 66 -15.11 -24.81 -9.21
N PRO A 67 -15.84 -25.31 -8.21
CA PRO A 67 -15.25 -25.83 -6.98
C PRO A 67 -14.21 -26.91 -7.33
N LYS A 68 -13.11 -26.99 -6.60
CA LYS A 68 -12.19 -28.13 -6.72
C LYS A 68 -12.94 -29.41 -6.37
N ASP A 69 -12.71 -30.48 -7.15
CA ASP A 69 -13.33 -31.78 -6.89
C ASP A 69 -12.93 -32.30 -5.50
N ARG A 70 -13.84 -33.04 -4.86
CA ARG A 70 -13.71 -33.52 -3.46
C ARG A 70 -12.43 -34.33 -3.21
N ASP A 71 -11.88 -34.98 -4.25
CA ASP A 71 -10.66 -35.78 -4.16
C ASP A 71 -9.38 -34.94 -3.95
N ASP A 72 -9.39 -33.67 -4.34
CA ASP A 72 -8.27 -32.73 -4.11
C ASP A 72 -8.40 -31.96 -2.79
N ALA A 73 -9.58 -31.98 -2.16
CA ALA A 73 -9.82 -31.35 -0.85
C ALA A 73 -9.29 -32.18 0.32
N ASP A 74 -9.21 -33.51 0.16
CA ASP A 74 -8.82 -34.49 1.19
C ASP A 74 -7.30 -34.56 1.44
N LYS A 75 -6.48 -33.92 0.60
CA LYS A 75 -5.00 -33.83 0.80
C LYS A 75 -4.56 -32.70 1.73
N ARG A 76 -5.51 -32.04 2.41
CA ARG A 76 -5.22 -31.01 3.42
C ARG A 76 -5.46 -31.56 4.83
N HIS A 77 -4.76 -32.64 5.17
CA HIS A 77 -4.63 -33.14 6.53
C HIS A 77 -3.18 -33.47 6.84
#